data_AF-A0A7X7QTV6-F1
#
_entry.id   AF-A0A7X7QTV6-F1
#
_cell.length_a   1.000
_cell.length_b   1.000
_cell.length_c   1.000
_cell.angle_alpha   90.00
_cell.angle_beta   90.00
_cell.angle_gamma   90.00
#
_symmetry.space_group_name_H-M   'P 1'
#
loop_
_entity.id
_entity.type
_entity.pdbx_description
1 polymer ?
#
loop_
_entity_poly.entity_id
_entity_poly.type
_entity_poly.pdbx_seq_one_letter_code
_entity_poly.pdbx_strand_id
1 'polypeptide(L)'
;PLVLNPDSALKVERVRSIFESSARTLGIKVPGRINPRTIQTELLGMKGAQRSRPEVKAWARETAKRLFGAELDNLPQFPTPKRKVKRLSQDIVDALLIGSLAVSRAKLCACSDVSLELVFESKGRPGGRRNEARWSEKDLTRHLNKT
;
A
#
# COMPACT_ATOMS: atom_id res chain seq x y z
N PRO A 1 -6.71 9.46 19.37
CA PRO A 1 -5.52 8.60 19.11
C PRO A 1 -5.90 7.38 18.26
N LEU A 2 -5.29 7.23 17.08
CA LEU A 2 -5.39 6.01 16.27
C LEU A 2 -4.68 4.89 17.04
N VAL A 3 -5.43 4.07 17.77
CA VAL A 3 -4.89 2.87 18.41
C VAL A 3 -4.48 1.93 17.29
N LEU A 4 -3.17 1.85 17.02
CA LEU A 4 -2.59 0.83 16.15
C LEU A 4 -2.77 -0.52 16.86
N ASN A 5 -3.79 -1.27 16.47
CA ASN A 5 -3.95 -2.63 16.98
C ASN A 5 -2.78 -3.48 16.43
N PRO A 6 -1.88 -4.01 17.30
CA PRO A 6 -0.74 -4.79 16.87
C PRO A 6 -1.14 -6.04 16.07
N ASP A 7 -2.31 -6.62 16.36
CA ASP A 7 -2.80 -7.80 15.65
C ASP A 7 -3.11 -7.50 14.19
N SER A 8 -3.61 -6.30 13.91
CA SER A 8 -3.88 -5.86 12.53
C SER A 8 -2.60 -5.70 11.74
N ALA A 9 -1.54 -5.18 12.37
CA ALA A 9 -0.23 -5.05 11.73
C ALA A 9 0.37 -6.44 11.45
N LEU A 10 0.30 -7.37 12.41
CA LEU A 10 0.79 -8.74 12.24
C LEU A 10 0.05 -9.48 11.12
N LYS A 11 -1.27 -9.31 11.00
CA LYS A 11 -2.06 -9.90 9.90
C LYS A 11 -1.60 -9.37 8.54
N VAL A 12 -1.37 -8.06 8.43
CA VAL A 12 -0.88 -7.44 7.19
C VAL A 12 0.51 -7.96 6.83
N GLU A 13 1.43 -8.06 7.79
CA GLU A 13 2.76 -8.62 7.53
C GLU A 13 2.70 -10.09 7.11
N ARG A 14 1.86 -10.93 7.74
CA ARG A 14 1.69 -12.33 7.33
C ARG A 14 1.26 -12.46 5.87
N VAL A 15 0.22 -11.72 5.48
CA VAL A 15 -0.25 -11.72 4.09
C VAL A 15 0.86 -11.23 3.16
N ARG A 16 1.55 -10.15 3.53
CA ARG A 16 2.67 -9.62 2.75
C ARG A 16 3.79 -10.63 2.57
N SER A 17 4.21 -11.31 3.63
CA SER A 17 5.27 -12.33 3.56
C SER A 17 4.91 -13.48 2.63
N ILE A 18 3.64 -13.89 2.57
CA ILE A 18 3.17 -14.90 1.60
C ILE A 18 3.39 -14.42 0.16
N PHE A 19 2.97 -13.19 -0.17
CA PHE A 19 3.17 -12.63 -1.52
C PHE A 19 4.66 -12.43 -1.85
N GLU A 20 5.45 -11.87 -0.93
CA GLU A 20 6.88 -11.65 -1.14
C GLU A 20 7.63 -12.97 -1.32
N SER A 21 7.33 -13.98 -0.50
CA SER A 21 7.94 -15.31 -0.61
C SER A 21 7.55 -15.99 -1.91
N SER A 22 6.27 -15.98 -2.27
CA SER A 22 5.77 -16.61 -3.51
C SER A 22 6.40 -15.97 -4.74
N ALA A 23 6.50 -14.64 -4.77
CA ALA A 23 7.16 -13.92 -5.87
C ALA A 23 8.64 -14.32 -6.00
N ARG A 24 9.37 -14.38 -4.88
CA ARG A 24 10.79 -14.78 -4.88
C ARG A 24 11.00 -16.22 -5.32
N THR A 25 10.13 -17.15 -4.90
CA THR A 25 10.16 -18.55 -5.35
C THR A 25 9.98 -18.66 -6.86
N LEU A 26 9.21 -17.76 -7.48
CA LEU A 26 9.03 -17.67 -8.93
C LEU A 26 10.15 -16.87 -9.64
N GLY A 27 11.22 -16.50 -8.95
CA GLY A 27 12.32 -15.71 -9.51
C GLY A 27 11.97 -14.24 -9.78
N ILE A 28 10.83 -13.74 -9.27
CA ILE A 28 10.42 -12.35 -9.43
C ILE A 28 11.16 -11.48 -8.41
N LYS A 29 11.80 -10.41 -8.88
CA LYS A 29 12.41 -9.40 -8.01
C LYS A 29 11.33 -8.58 -7.31
N VAL A 30 11.48 -8.39 -5.99
CA VAL A 30 10.62 -7.55 -5.16
C VAL A 30 11.42 -6.30 -4.74
N PRO A 31 11.30 -5.18 -5.48
CA PRO A 31 12.24 -4.06 -5.36
C PRO A 31 12.02 -3.16 -4.15
N GLY A 32 10.88 -3.28 -3.46
CA GLY A 32 10.59 -2.48 -2.27
C GLY A 32 9.10 -2.38 -1.97
N ARG A 33 8.73 -1.38 -1.16
CA ARG A 33 7.36 -1.19 -0.65
C ARG A 33 6.86 0.21 -0.99
N ILE A 34 5.64 0.29 -1.49
CA ILE A 34 4.95 1.57 -1.72
C ILE A 34 4.10 1.90 -0.49
N ASN A 35 4.33 3.07 0.10
CA ASN A 35 3.49 3.57 1.18
C ASN A 35 2.16 4.10 0.61
N PRO A 36 0.99 3.77 1.20
CA PRO A 36 -0.30 4.33 0.74
C PRO A 36 -0.32 5.87 0.65
N ARG A 37 0.44 6.57 1.50
CA ARG A 37 0.55 8.03 1.45
C ARG A 37 1.29 8.51 0.19
N THR A 38 2.21 7.71 -0.34
CA THR A 38 2.89 7.97 -1.63
C THR A 38 1.89 8.04 -2.77
N ILE A 39 0.91 7.14 -2.82
CA ILE A 39 -0.15 7.17 -3.83
C ILE A 39 -0.96 8.46 -3.71
N GLN A 40 -1.31 8.86 -2.50
CA GLN A 40 -2.07 10.09 -2.26
C GLN A 40 -1.30 11.32 -2.76
N THR A 41 0.00 11.39 -2.50
CA THR A 41 0.81 12.57 -2.88
C THR A 41 1.23 12.58 -4.34
N GLU A 42 1.65 11.43 -4.89
CA GLU A 42 2.23 11.32 -6.23
C GLU A 42 1.17 11.11 -7.31
N LEU A 43 0.13 10.33 -7.00
CA LEU A 43 -0.86 9.92 -7.99
C LEU A 43 -2.20 10.67 -7.83
N LEU A 44 -2.63 10.95 -6.59
CA LEU A 44 -3.86 11.71 -6.34
C LEU A 44 -3.63 13.22 -6.18
N GLY A 45 -2.38 13.69 -6.21
CA GLY A 45 -2.04 15.12 -6.05
C GLY A 45 -2.38 15.71 -4.67
N MET A 46 -2.70 14.87 -3.68
CA MET A 46 -3.10 15.30 -2.34
C MET A 46 -1.86 15.62 -1.50
N LYS A 47 -1.47 16.89 -1.48
CA LYS A 47 -0.39 17.42 -0.63
C LYS A 47 -0.96 18.24 0.54
N GLY A 48 -0.16 18.41 1.58
CA GLY A 48 -0.54 19.18 2.77
C GLY A 48 -1.40 18.40 3.76
N ALA A 49 -2.49 19.02 4.21
CA ALA A 49 -3.34 18.50 5.28
C ALA A 49 -3.88 17.08 4.99
N GLN A 50 -4.07 16.30 6.04
CA GLN A 50 -4.66 14.97 5.93
C GLN A 50 -6.13 15.09 5.56
N ARG A 51 -6.48 14.66 4.35
CA ARG A 51 -7.87 14.59 3.87
C ARG A 51 -8.64 13.49 4.57
N SER A 52 -9.97 13.65 4.59
CA SER A 52 -10.84 12.64 5.20
C SER A 52 -10.77 11.32 4.44
N ARG A 53 -10.91 10.19 5.13
CA ARG A 53 -10.87 8.86 4.48
C ARG A 53 -11.92 8.71 3.37
N PRO A 54 -13.17 9.18 3.51
CA PRO A 54 -14.16 9.13 2.44
C PRO A 54 -13.73 9.93 1.19
N GLU A 55 -13.17 11.11 1.39
CA GLU A 55 -12.66 11.98 0.32
C GLU A 55 -11.51 11.29 -0.43
N VAL A 56 -10.52 10.72 0.29
CA VAL A 56 -9.43 9.96 -0.32
C VAL A 56 -9.95 8.81 -1.17
N LYS A 57 -10.94 8.06 -0.67
CA LYS A 57 -11.52 6.93 -1.41
C LYS A 57 -12.30 7.36 -2.65
N ALA A 58 -13.02 8.48 -2.58
CA ALA A 58 -13.75 9.03 -3.72
C ALA A 58 -12.78 9.44 -4.84
N TRP A 59 -11.72 10.16 -4.49
CA TRP A 59 -10.67 10.53 -5.43
C TRP A 59 -9.93 9.33 -6.00
N ALA A 60 -9.59 8.33 -5.18
CA ALA A 60 -8.95 7.10 -5.66
C ALA A 60 -9.80 6.40 -6.73
N ARG A 61 -11.12 6.31 -6.52
CA ARG A 61 -12.05 5.73 -7.50
C ARG A 61 -12.12 6.54 -8.79
N GLU A 62 -12.23 7.86 -8.67
CA GLU A 62 -12.27 8.76 -9.83
C GLU A 62 -10.97 8.68 -10.63
N THR A 63 -9.81 8.70 -9.96
CA THR A 63 -8.51 8.56 -10.62
C THR A 63 -8.36 7.20 -11.29
N ALA A 64 -8.75 6.11 -10.62
CA ALA A 64 -8.74 4.78 -11.26
C ALA A 64 -9.65 4.76 -12.50
N LYS A 65 -10.86 5.32 -12.41
CA LYS A 65 -11.78 5.42 -13.55
C LYS A 65 -11.16 6.17 -14.72
N ARG A 66 -10.40 7.24 -14.47
CA ARG A 66 -9.70 8.00 -15.53
C ARG A 66 -8.53 7.22 -16.13
N LEU A 67 -7.80 6.46 -15.32
CA LEU A 67 -6.62 5.71 -15.77
C LEU A 67 -6.98 4.45 -16.57
N PHE A 68 -8.06 3.76 -16.18
CA PHE A 68 -8.41 2.44 -16.73
C PHE A 68 -9.75 2.45 -17.49
N GLY A 69 -10.47 3.58 -17.52
CA GLY A 69 -11.66 3.76 -18.34
C GLY A 69 -12.77 2.73 -18.08
N ALA A 70 -13.39 2.27 -19.16
CA ALA A 70 -14.49 1.31 -19.15
C ALA A 70 -14.05 -0.13 -18.77
N GLU A 71 -12.76 -0.44 -18.80
CA GLU A 71 -12.26 -1.79 -18.46
C GLU A 71 -12.50 -2.14 -16.99
N LEU A 72 -12.57 -1.12 -16.12
CA LEU A 72 -12.93 -1.28 -14.71
C LEU A 72 -14.34 -1.84 -14.51
N ASP A 73 -15.27 -1.48 -15.38
CA ASP A 73 -16.66 -1.97 -15.32
C ASP A 73 -16.77 -3.42 -15.81
N ASN A 74 -15.77 -3.88 -16.57
CA ASN A 74 -15.67 -5.24 -17.11
C ASN A 74 -14.87 -6.19 -16.20
N LEU A 75 -14.28 -5.71 -15.10
CA LEU A 75 -13.54 -6.57 -14.20
C LEU A 75 -14.47 -7.61 -13.54
N PRO A 76 -14.00 -8.86 -13.38
CA PRO A 76 -14.79 -9.91 -12.76
C PRO A 76 -15.20 -9.50 -11.35
N GLN A 77 -16.51 -9.34 -11.16
CA GLN A 77 -17.06 -9.09 -9.84
C GLN A 77 -17.08 -10.43 -9.10
N PHE A 78 -16.25 -10.56 -8.07
CA PHE A 78 -16.34 -11.73 -7.20
C PHE A 78 -17.71 -11.73 -6.52
N PRO A 79 -18.56 -12.74 -6.78
CA PRO A 79 -19.89 -12.78 -6.21
C PRO A 79 -19.75 -12.91 -4.69
N THR A 80 -20.08 -11.84 -3.98
CA THR A 80 -20.28 -11.92 -2.53
C THR A 80 -21.73 -12.34 -2.30
N PRO A 81 -22.00 -13.38 -1.50
CA PRO A 81 -23.33 -14.00 -1.39
C PRO A 81 -24.45 -13.09 -0.87
N LYS A 82 -24.16 -11.83 -0.52
CA LYS A 82 -25.11 -10.86 0.03
C LYS A 82 -25.15 -9.49 -0.66
N ARG A 83 -24.45 -9.27 -1.79
CA ARG A 83 -24.48 -7.97 -2.48
C ARG A 83 -24.53 -8.11 -4.00
N LYS A 84 -25.51 -7.44 -4.61
CA LYS A 84 -25.43 -7.03 -6.03
C LYS A 84 -24.35 -5.94 -6.11
N VAL A 85 -23.09 -6.32 -6.31
CA VAL A 85 -21.96 -5.38 -6.26
C VAL A 85 -21.89 -4.57 -7.56
N LYS A 86 -22.70 -3.50 -7.68
CA LYS A 86 -22.63 -2.59 -8.85
C LYS A 86 -21.32 -1.77 -8.94
N ARG A 87 -20.40 -1.87 -7.98
CA ARG A 87 -19.19 -1.03 -7.90
C ARG A 87 -17.99 -1.84 -7.45
N LEU A 88 -16.84 -1.62 -8.11
CA LEU A 88 -15.56 -2.20 -7.73
C LEU A 88 -15.26 -2.02 -6.23
N SER A 89 -14.68 -3.05 -5.62
CA SER A 89 -14.21 -2.98 -4.24
C SER A 89 -13.09 -1.95 -4.11
N GLN A 90 -12.97 -1.33 -2.93
CA GLN A 90 -11.89 -0.36 -2.71
C GLN A 90 -10.51 -1.02 -2.80
N ASP A 91 -10.39 -2.28 -2.39
CA ASP A 91 -9.11 -3.00 -2.39
C ASP A 91 -8.58 -3.22 -3.81
N ILE A 92 -9.46 -3.48 -4.78
CA ILE A 92 -9.06 -3.57 -6.20
C ILE A 92 -8.64 -2.19 -6.71
N VAL A 93 -9.38 -1.13 -6.38
CA VAL A 93 -9.00 0.25 -6.74
C VAL A 93 -7.60 0.57 -6.20
N ASP A 94 -7.36 0.30 -4.92
CA ASP A 94 -6.08 0.59 -4.27
C ASP A 94 -4.95 -0.25 -4.90
N ALA A 95 -5.19 -1.53 -5.20
CA ALA A 95 -4.22 -2.40 -5.89
C ALA A 95 -3.87 -1.89 -7.30
N LEU A 96 -4.87 -1.44 -8.07
CA LEU A 96 -4.65 -0.86 -9.39
C LEU A 96 -3.78 0.41 -9.32
N LEU A 97 -4.08 1.30 -8.37
CA LEU A 97 -3.30 2.53 -8.20
C LEU A 97 -1.86 2.25 -7.72
N ILE A 98 -1.67 1.27 -6.82
CA ILE A 98 -0.33 0.79 -6.43
C ILE A 98 0.41 0.27 -7.67
N GLY A 99 -0.25 -0.55 -8.49
CA GLY A 99 0.30 -1.11 -9.71
C GLY A 99 0.70 -0.03 -10.72
N SER A 100 -0.16 0.94 -10.97
CA SER A 100 0.14 2.08 -11.86
C SER A 100 1.38 2.85 -11.43
N LEU A 101 1.48 3.15 -10.13
CA LEU A 101 2.65 3.84 -9.58
C LEU A 101 3.92 2.99 -9.71
N ALA A 102 3.82 1.68 -9.42
CA ALA A 102 4.94 0.75 -9.56
C ALA A 102 5.43 0.66 -11.01
N VAL A 103 4.52 0.54 -11.99
CA VAL A 103 4.86 0.53 -13.42
C VAL A 103 5.50 1.84 -13.85
N SER A 104 4.98 2.98 -13.39
CA SER A 104 5.60 4.29 -13.67
C SER A 104 7.03 4.36 -13.15
N ARG A 105 7.29 3.86 -11.94
CA ARG A 105 8.63 3.82 -11.33
C ARG A 105 9.57 2.86 -12.05
N ALA A 106 9.09 1.68 -12.44
CA ALA A 106 9.86 0.73 -13.21
C ALA A 106 10.25 1.30 -14.59
N LYS A 107 9.32 2.01 -15.26
CA LYS A 107 9.62 2.71 -16.51
C LYS A 107 10.67 3.80 -16.34
N LEU A 108 10.57 4.60 -15.27
CA LEU A 108 11.59 5.62 -14.96
C LEU A 108 12.96 4.99 -14.75
N CYS A 109 13.04 3.92 -13.95
CA CYS A 109 14.27 3.13 -13.75
C CYS A 109 14.88 2.66 -15.08
N ALA A 110 14.06 2.11 -15.98
CA ALA A 110 14.50 1.66 -17.30
C ALA A 110 15.04 2.80 -18.18
N CYS A 111 14.61 4.05 -17.95
CA CYS A 111 15.03 5.22 -18.70
C CYS A 111 16.17 6.01 -18.04
N SER A 112 16.48 5.79 -16.75
CA SER A 112 17.40 6.66 -15.99
C SER A 112 18.69 6.00 -15.51
N ASP A 113 18.99 4.77 -15.92
CA ASP A 113 20.14 3.97 -15.44
C ASP A 113 20.26 3.93 -13.89
N VAL A 114 19.10 3.95 -13.23
CA VAL A 114 18.98 3.87 -11.78
C VAL A 114 18.48 2.47 -11.44
N SER A 115 18.98 1.86 -10.35
CA SER A 115 18.49 0.56 -9.90
C SER A 115 17.01 0.62 -9.45
N LEU A 116 16.28 -0.49 -9.64
CA LEU A 116 14.89 -0.59 -9.17
C LEU A 116 14.78 -0.37 -7.67
N GLU A 117 15.74 -0.88 -6.90
CA GLU A 117 15.80 -0.75 -5.44
C GLU A 117 15.82 0.73 -5.03
N LEU A 118 16.60 1.57 -5.71
CA LEU A 118 16.68 3.00 -5.38
C LEU A 118 15.37 3.75 -5.68
N VAL A 119 14.65 3.36 -6.74
CA VAL A 119 13.37 4.00 -7.10
C VAL A 119 12.23 3.56 -6.17
N PHE A 120 12.29 2.34 -5.64
CA PHE A 120 11.30 1.80 -4.72
C PHE A 120 11.66 1.96 -3.24
N GLU A 121 12.90 2.36 -2.93
CA GLU A 121 13.26 2.81 -1.60
C GLU A 121 12.39 4.01 -1.22
N SER A 122 11.65 3.85 -0.13
CA SER A 122 11.07 4.99 0.54
C SER A 122 12.24 5.85 1.00
N LYS A 123 12.53 6.97 0.30
CA LYS A 123 13.58 7.93 0.66
C LYS A 123 13.68 7.96 2.18
N GLY A 124 14.72 7.33 2.74
CA GLY A 124 15.02 7.47 4.15
C GLY A 124 15.14 8.96 4.35
N ARG A 125 14.25 9.57 5.14
CA ARG A 125 14.33 11.01 5.39
C ARG A 125 15.75 11.29 5.87
N PRO A 126 16.56 12.12 5.18
CA PRO A 126 17.78 12.61 5.79
C PRO A 126 17.31 13.51 6.95
N GLY A 127 17.40 13.02 8.19
CA GLY A 127 17.06 13.80 9.40
C GLY A 127 15.88 13.32 10.25
N GLY A 128 15.29 12.14 9.99
CA GLY A 128 14.38 11.55 10.98
C GLY A 128 15.19 10.89 12.10
N ARG A 129 15.38 11.58 13.25
CA ARG A 129 15.90 10.93 14.47
C ARG A 129 15.21 9.57 14.63
N ARG A 130 15.99 8.49 14.58
CA ARG A 130 15.56 7.17 15.02
C ARG A 130 15.15 7.29 16.49
N ASN A 131 13.90 7.66 16.76
CA ASN A 131 13.25 7.18 17.96
C ASN A 131 12.95 5.71 17.68
N GLU A 132 13.99 4.89 17.82
CA GLU A 132 13.83 3.50 18.21
C GLU A 132 13.05 3.55 19.52
N ALA A 133 11.72 3.54 19.44
CA ALA A 133 10.90 3.07 20.53
C ALA A 133 11.21 1.57 20.66
N ARG A 134 12.37 1.26 21.24
CA ARG A 134 12.68 -0.06 21.77
C ARG A 134 11.62 -0.29 22.82
N TRP A 135 10.75 -1.25 22.56
CA TRP A 135 9.84 -1.75 23.58
C TRP A 135 10.72 -2.18 24.74
N SER A 136 10.50 -1.60 25.91
CA SER A 136 11.26 -2.02 27.08
C SER A 136 10.87 -3.46 27.39
N GLU A 137 11.76 -4.20 28.05
CA GLU A 137 11.47 -5.56 28.50
C GLU A 137 10.15 -5.60 29.30
N LYS A 138 9.87 -4.54 30.07
CA LYS A 138 8.62 -4.33 30.81
C LYS A 138 7.38 -4.20 29.91
N ASP A 139 7.49 -3.57 28.75
CA ASP A 139 6.38 -3.43 27.79
C ASP A 139 6.02 -4.76 27.15
N LEU A 140 7.04 -5.59 26.88
CA LEU A 140 6.87 -6.95 26.37
C LEU A 140 6.23 -7.86 27.43
N THR A 141 6.70 -7.83 28.68
CA THR A 141 6.14 -8.66 29.76
C THR A 141 4.67 -8.31 30.05
N ARG A 142 4.33 -7.01 30.00
CA ARG A 142 2.97 -6.53 30.26
C ARG A 142 1.97 -6.97 29.18
N HIS A 143 2.43 -7.17 27.95
CA HIS A 143 1.60 -7.66 26.86
C HIS A 143 1.47 -9.18 26.84
N LEU A 144 2.53 -9.91 27.19
CA LEU A 144 2.51 -11.38 27.21
C LEU A 144 1.72 -11.96 28.41
N ASN A 145 1.64 -11.25 29.53
CA ASN A 145 0.91 -11.69 30.72
C ASN A 145 -0.59 -11.31 30.72
N LYS A 146 -1.11 -10.77 29.60
CA LYS A 146 -2.53 -10.41 29.43
C LYS A 146 -3.32 -11.39 28.55
N THR A 147 -2.69 -12.49 28.12
CA THR A 147 -3.33 -13.70 27.60
C THR A 147 -3.41 -14.75 28.69
#